data_AF-A0A820HBC6-F1
#
_entry.id   AF-A0A820HBC6-F1
#
_cell.length_a   1.000
_cell.length_b   1.000
_cell.length_c   1.000
_cell.angle_alpha   90.00
_cell.angle_beta   90.00
_cell.angle_gamma   90.00
#
_symmetry.space_group_name_H-M   'P 1'
#
loop_
_entity.id
_entity.type
_entity.pdbx_description
1 polymer ?
#
loop_
_entity_poly.entity_id
_entity_poly.type
_entity_poly.pdbx_seq_one_letter_code
_entity_poly.pdbx_strand_id
1 'polypeptide(L)' 'MSHRKFEHPRHGNLGFLPKKRARRHRGKVKSFPKDDPKKPVHLTAFLGYKA' A
#
# COMPACT_ATOMS: atom_id res chain seq x y z
N MET A 1 35.45 2.14 -18.21
CA MET A 1 34.54 1.71 -17.12
C MET A 1 34.07 0.31 -17.45
N SER A 2 34.76 -0.70 -16.95
CA SER A 2 34.37 -2.11 -17.14
C SER A 2 33.17 -2.47 -16.27
N HIS A 3 32.66 -3.69 -16.44
CA HIS A 3 31.47 -4.19 -15.74
C HIS A 3 31.57 -4.05 -14.21
N ARG A 4 30.42 -4.17 -13.54
CA ARG A 4 30.34 -4.21 -12.08
C ARG A 4 31.06 -5.45 -11.53
N LYS A 5 32.06 -5.26 -10.66
CA LYS A 5 32.91 -6.36 -10.14
C LYS A 5 32.24 -7.27 -9.10
N PHE A 6 31.36 -6.73 -8.26
CA PHE A 6 30.65 -7.47 -7.20
C PHE A 6 29.18 -7.09 -7.20
N GLU A 7 28.31 -7.97 -6.68
CA GLU A 7 26.88 -7.70 -6.50
C GLU A 7 26.61 -6.77 -5.30
N HIS A 8 25.43 -6.12 -5.30
CA HIS A 8 24.97 -5.18 -4.27
C HIS A 8 23.45 -5.23 -4.29
N PRO A 9 22.80 -5.29 -3.13
CA PRO A 9 21.35 -5.31 -3.04
C PRO A 9 20.78 -3.94 -3.44
N ARG A 10 19.65 -3.95 -4.14
CA ARG A 10 19.03 -2.70 -4.61
C ARG A 10 18.62 -1.81 -3.43
N HIS A 11 18.90 -0.52 -3.51
CA HIS A 11 18.40 0.45 -2.54
C HIS A 11 16.96 0.87 -2.87
N GLY A 12 16.06 0.60 -1.93
CA GLY A 12 14.65 0.96 -2.03
C GLY A 12 13.78 -0.03 -2.81
N ASN A 13 12.46 0.12 -2.66
CA ASN A 13 11.45 -0.71 -3.31
C ASN A 13 10.81 0.04 -4.49
N LEU A 14 10.79 -0.59 -5.68
CA LEU A 14 10.26 -0.03 -6.92
C LEU A 14 8.72 -0.02 -6.97
N GLY A 15 8.04 -0.83 -6.15
CA GLY A 15 6.58 -0.91 -6.08
C GLY A 15 5.88 0.35 -5.55
N PHE A 16 6.63 1.28 -4.96
CA PHE A 16 6.12 2.58 -4.49
C PHE A 16 6.46 3.75 -5.42
N LEU A 17 6.96 3.46 -6.63
CA LEU A 17 7.10 4.46 -7.67
C LEU A 17 5.73 4.75 -8.30
N PRO A 18 5.41 6.01 -8.66
CA PRO A 18 6.21 7.21 -8.47
C PRO A 18 6.11 7.78 -7.04
N LYS A 19 7.23 8.27 -6.50
CA LYS A 19 7.30 8.97 -5.20
C LYS A 19 6.81 10.42 -5.34
N LYS A 20 5.48 10.60 -5.37
CA LYS A 20 4.80 11.91 -5.48
C LYS A 20 3.79 12.08 -4.35
N ARG A 21 3.32 13.31 -4.12
CA ARG A 21 2.25 13.59 -3.15
C ARG A 21 0.98 12.82 -3.52
N ALA A 22 0.31 12.25 -2.53
CA ALA A 22 -0.99 11.61 -2.72
C ALA A 22 -2.01 12.64 -3.25
N ARG A 23 -2.87 12.21 -4.17
CA ARG A 23 -3.90 13.08 -4.77
C ARG A 23 -5.07 13.41 -3.83
N ARG A 24 -5.25 12.63 -2.76
CA ARG A 24 -6.37 12.75 -1.82
C ARG A 24 -5.83 12.94 -0.41
N HIS A 25 -6.52 13.77 0.39
CA HIS A 25 -6.22 13.95 1.81
C HIS A 25 -6.61 12.73 2.65
N ARG A 26 -7.67 12.02 2.26
CA ARG A 26 -8.10 10.76 2.88
C ARG A 26 -7.68 9.56 2.03
N GLY A 27 -7.26 8.49 2.69
CA GLY A 27 -6.92 7.23 2.03
C GLY A 27 -8.14 6.62 1.32
N LYS A 28 -7.94 6.07 0.12
CA LYS A 28 -8.95 5.25 -0.58
C LYS A 28 -8.61 3.79 -0.32
N VAL A 29 -9.57 3.03 0.21
CA VAL A 29 -9.47 1.57 0.31
C VAL A 29 -9.41 0.98 -1.11
N LYS A 30 -8.35 0.24 -1.43
CA LYS A 30 -8.18 -0.41 -2.74
C LYS A 30 -8.82 -1.81 -2.79
N SER A 31 -8.88 -2.48 -1.65
CA SER A 31 -9.40 -3.84 -1.51
C SER A 31 -10.12 -3.96 -0.18
N PHE A 32 -11.37 -4.40 -0.21
CA PHE A 32 -12.13 -4.81 0.97
C PHE A 32 -11.92 -6.31 1.23
N PRO A 33 -12.16 -6.81 2.46
CA PRO A 33 -12.17 -8.24 2.72
C PRO A 33 -13.18 -8.94 1.80
N LYS A 34 -12.88 -10.20 1.45
CA LYS A 34 -13.84 -11.06 0.75
C LYS A 34 -14.98 -11.42 1.70
N ASP A 35 -16.17 -11.53 1.14
CA ASP A 35 -17.37 -11.86 1.91
C ASP A 35 -17.37 -13.33 2.37
N ASP A 36 -17.98 -13.60 3.52
CA ASP A 36 -18.18 -14.93 4.08
C ASP A 36 -19.66 -15.07 4.47
N PRO A 37 -20.45 -15.84 3.69
CA PRO A 37 -21.89 -15.97 3.90
C PRO A 37 -22.29 -16.55 5.26
N LYS A 38 -21.37 -17.19 5.98
CA LYS A 38 -21.64 -17.76 7.31
C LYS A 38 -21.61 -16.71 8.42
N LYS A 39 -21.03 -15.53 8.17
CA LYS A 39 -20.85 -14.50 9.19
C LYS A 39 -22.01 -13.50 9.18
N PRO A 40 -22.36 -12.92 10.33
CA PRO A 40 -23.36 -11.86 10.38
C PRO A 40 -22.89 -10.62 9.61
N VAL A 41 -23.87 -9.83 9.15
CA VAL A 41 -23.63 -8.57 8.45
C VAL A 41 -22.86 -7.61 9.36
N HIS A 42 -21.80 -7.02 8.82
CA HIS A 42 -20.95 -6.07 9.54
C HIS A 42 -20.41 -4.98 8.61
N LEU A 43 -20.04 -3.83 9.19
CA LEU A 43 -19.37 -2.75 8.48
C LEU A 43 -17.88 -3.06 8.29
N THR A 44 -17.30 -2.65 7.17
CA THR A 44 -15.93 -3.03 6.76
C THR A 44 -14.90 -1.89 6.85
N ALA A 45 -15.34 -0.67 7.17
CA ALA A 45 -14.46 0.49 7.34
C ALA A 45 -15.07 1.55 8.26
N PHE A 46 -14.21 2.35 8.89
CA PHE A 46 -14.58 3.52 9.69
C PHE A 46 -13.55 4.65 9.47
N LEU A 47 -13.93 5.90 9.75
CA LEU A 47 -13.02 7.04 9.70
C LEU A 47 -12.55 7.40 11.11
N GLY A 48 -11.23 7.44 11.30
CA GLY A 48 -10.59 7.92 12.52
C GLY A 48 -9.73 9.15 12.26
N TYR A 49 -9.55 9.97 13.29
CA TYR A 49 -8.62 11.09 13.31
C TYR A 49 -7.57 10.84 14.39
N LYS A 50 -6.30 11.12 14.08
CA LYS A 50 -5.23 11.10 15.08
C LYS A 50 -5.35 12.38 15.93
N ALA A 51 -5.49 12.23 17.25
CA ALA A 51 -5.33 13.31 18.21
C ALA A 51 -3.84 13.59 18.45
#